data_AF-A0A838GEJ0-F1
#
_entry.id   AF-A0A838GEJ0-F1
#
_cell.length_a   1.000
_cell.length_b   1.000
_cell.length_c   1.000
_cell.angle_alpha   90.00
_cell.angle_beta   90.00
_cell.angle_gamma   90.00
#
_symmetry.space_group_name_H-M   'P 1'
#
loop_
_entity.id
_entity.type
_entity.pdbx_description
1 polymer ?
#
loop_
_entity_poly.entity_id
_entity_poly.type
_entity_poly.pdbx_seq_one_letter_code
_entity_poly.pdbx_strand_id
1 'polypeptide(L)'
;MTPAVTRPFAGRALAALLVLLLVASCSPVSSFPASGSHIDSCLEALPDPASVSGLFVEPDDGVDPVLDEFVAAACTIDVSVYILSDDLVIESLQAAAARGVRVRVMLEEFPFGGGGGQVEVSERLEREGVEVRWSASDIRFSHAKYAVVDRQVALIMNQNLTASAFTANREFGVSTT
;
A
#
# COMPACT_ATOMS: atom_id res chain seq x y z
N MET A 1 -65.17 10.07 -52.73
CA MET A 1 -64.04 9.28 -53.27
C MET A 1 -62.82 9.52 -52.40
N THR A 2 -62.55 8.58 -51.51
CA THR A 2 -61.28 8.33 -50.79
C THR A 2 -60.19 7.91 -51.81
N PRO A 3 -58.88 8.07 -51.53
CA PRO A 3 -58.25 7.37 -50.40
C PRO A 3 -57.16 8.14 -49.61
N ALA A 4 -56.94 7.60 -48.42
CA ALA A 4 -55.77 7.79 -47.59
C ALA A 4 -54.54 7.15 -48.24
N VAL A 5 -53.37 7.79 -48.11
CA VAL A 5 -52.07 7.11 -48.19
C VAL A 5 -51.15 7.64 -47.10
N THR A 6 -50.56 6.65 -46.45
CA THR A 6 -49.65 6.56 -45.31
C THR A 6 -48.34 7.34 -45.45
N ARG A 7 -47.81 7.82 -44.33
CA ARG A 7 -46.37 8.08 -44.16
C ARG A 7 -45.83 7.14 -43.06
N PRO A 8 -44.67 6.50 -43.27
CA PRO A 8 -44.19 5.45 -42.37
C PRO A 8 -43.52 6.02 -41.13
N PHE A 9 -43.65 5.26 -40.04
CA PHE A 9 -42.91 5.37 -38.80
C PHE A 9 -41.39 5.24 -39.05
N ALA A 10 -40.62 6.27 -38.72
CA ALA A 10 -39.18 6.18 -38.55
C ALA A 10 -38.81 6.89 -37.25
N GLY A 11 -38.78 6.13 -36.15
CA GLY A 11 -38.54 6.71 -34.82
C GLY A 11 -38.30 5.66 -33.75
N ARG A 12 -37.54 4.60 -34.05
CA ARG A 12 -37.07 3.62 -33.05
C ARG A 12 -35.67 3.14 -33.42
N ALA A 13 -34.70 4.04 -33.43
CA ALA A 13 -33.29 3.68 -33.62
C ALA A 13 -32.32 4.56 -32.83
N LEU A 14 -32.78 5.25 -31.77
CA LEU A 14 -31.90 6.08 -30.94
C LEU A 14 -31.71 5.59 -29.49
N ALA A 15 -32.36 4.48 -29.11
CA ALA A 15 -32.26 3.94 -27.75
C ALA A 15 -31.20 2.85 -27.57
N ALA A 16 -30.61 2.34 -28.66
CA ALA A 16 -29.63 1.25 -28.60
C ALA A 16 -28.17 1.72 -28.53
N LEU A 17 -27.89 3.01 -28.80
CA LEU A 17 -26.52 3.53 -28.82
C LEU A 17 -26.01 4.00 -27.46
N LEU A 18 -26.90 4.21 -26.47
CA LEU A 18 -26.52 4.70 -25.14
C LEU A 18 -26.21 3.60 -24.12
N VAL A 19 -26.45 2.33 -24.46
CA VAL A 19 -26.20 1.18 -23.56
C VAL A 19 -24.81 0.56 -23.81
N LEU A 20 -24.13 0.92 -24.91
CA LEU A 20 -22.79 0.40 -25.24
C LEU A 20 -21.62 1.23 -24.68
N LEU A 21 -21.88 2.26 -23.86
CA LEU A 21 -20.84 3.11 -23.25
C LEU A 21 -20.60 2.84 -21.75
N LEU A 22 -21.14 1.74 -21.20
CA LEU A 22 -21.03 1.41 -19.77
C LEU A 22 -20.21 0.15 -19.47
N VAL A 23 -19.46 -0.39 -20.42
CA VAL A 23 -18.66 -1.60 -20.21
C VAL A 23 -17.27 -1.42 -20.81
N ALA A 24 -16.40 -0.71 -20.08
CA ALA A 24 -14.94 -0.92 -20.02
C ALA A 24 -14.24 0.28 -19.37
N SER A 25 -14.48 0.51 -18.08
CA SER A 25 -13.48 1.17 -17.22
C SER A 25 -13.18 0.26 -16.04
N CYS A 26 -12.86 -1.00 -16.32
CA CYS A 26 -11.94 -1.69 -15.43
C CYS A 26 -10.60 -0.99 -15.64
N SER A 27 -10.27 -0.04 -14.77
CA SER A 27 -8.87 0.35 -14.60
C SER A 27 -8.08 -0.95 -14.45
N PRO A 28 -7.02 -1.18 -15.23
CA PRO A 28 -6.21 -2.36 -15.02
C PRO A 28 -5.75 -2.29 -13.57
N VAL A 29 -6.16 -3.27 -12.76
CA VAL A 29 -5.48 -3.55 -11.50
C VAL A 29 -4.03 -3.75 -11.94
N SER A 30 -3.13 -2.82 -11.59
CA SER A 30 -1.71 -2.92 -11.93
C SER A 30 -1.24 -4.30 -11.53
N SER A 31 -1.07 -5.14 -12.54
CA SER A 31 -0.65 -6.52 -12.37
C SER A 31 0.84 -6.47 -12.07
N PHE A 32 1.21 -6.84 -10.86
CA PHE A 32 2.59 -6.88 -10.45
C PHE A 32 3.38 -7.87 -11.31
N PRO A 33 4.66 -7.59 -11.62
CA PRO A 33 5.52 -8.56 -12.27
C PRO A 33 5.58 -9.84 -11.41
N ALA A 34 5.54 -10.99 -12.09
CA ALA A 34 5.64 -12.30 -11.44
C ALA A 34 6.91 -12.37 -10.56
N SER A 35 6.78 -12.96 -9.38
CA SER A 35 7.90 -13.25 -8.47
C SER A 35 9.06 -13.94 -9.17
N GLY A 36 10.27 -13.45 -8.93
CA GLY A 36 11.48 -14.20 -9.28
C GLY A 36 11.61 -15.43 -8.37
N SER A 37 12.22 -16.51 -8.89
CA SER A 37 12.37 -17.80 -8.20
C SER A 37 13.02 -17.72 -6.80
N HIS A 38 13.81 -16.68 -6.55
CA HIS A 38 14.41 -16.41 -5.24
C HIS A 38 13.37 -16.03 -4.17
N ILE A 39 12.39 -15.20 -4.53
CA ILE A 39 11.33 -14.79 -3.60
C ILE A 39 10.49 -16.01 -3.23
N ASP A 40 10.14 -16.84 -4.22
CA ASP A 40 9.33 -18.05 -3.96
C ASP A 40 10.01 -18.99 -2.97
N SER A 41 11.33 -19.23 -3.12
CA SER A 41 12.10 -20.07 -2.19
C SER A 41 12.17 -19.53 -0.77
N CYS A 42 12.06 -18.22 -0.61
CA CYS A 42 12.18 -17.56 0.68
C CYS A 42 10.85 -17.55 1.46
N LEU A 43 9.73 -17.59 0.75
CA LEU A 43 8.39 -17.56 1.32
C LEU A 43 7.86 -18.97 1.68
N GLU A 44 8.60 -20.05 1.38
CA GLU A 44 8.22 -21.43 1.75
C GLU A 44 8.39 -21.71 3.24
N ALA A 45 9.23 -20.95 3.96
CA ALA A 45 9.36 -21.07 5.39
C ALA A 45 8.15 -20.43 6.10
N LEU A 46 7.38 -21.23 6.84
CA LEU A 46 6.37 -20.71 7.76
C LEU A 46 7.07 -20.12 9.00
N PRO A 47 6.57 -19.02 9.56
CA PRO A 47 7.09 -18.51 10.82
C PRO A 47 6.92 -19.55 11.94
N ASP A 48 7.87 -19.53 12.88
CA ASP A 48 7.69 -20.20 14.17
C ASP A 48 6.43 -19.64 14.86
N PRO A 49 5.81 -20.38 15.79
CA PRO A 49 4.60 -19.90 16.45
C PRO A 49 4.79 -18.53 17.10
N ALA A 50 3.93 -17.57 16.69
CA ALA A 50 3.78 -16.20 17.17
C ALA A 50 4.35 -15.95 18.57
N SER A 51 5.58 -15.44 18.65
CA SER A 51 6.22 -15.01 19.90
C SER A 51 6.67 -13.56 19.81
N VAL A 52 6.34 -12.76 20.83
CA VAL A 52 6.82 -11.37 20.91
C VAL A 52 8.32 -11.41 21.12
N SER A 53 9.07 -10.97 20.10
CA SER A 53 10.53 -10.95 20.07
C SER A 53 11.09 -9.63 20.61
N GLY A 54 10.31 -8.53 20.58
CA GLY A 54 10.73 -7.23 21.09
C GLY A 54 9.60 -6.24 21.34
N LEU A 55 9.85 -5.27 22.23
CA LEU A 55 9.05 -4.07 22.48
C LEU A 55 9.98 -2.87 22.26
N PHE A 56 9.51 -1.88 21.50
CA PHE A 56 10.18 -0.58 21.36
C PHE A 56 9.24 0.55 21.75
N VAL A 57 9.78 1.59 22.37
CA VAL A 57 9.07 2.70 22.99
C VAL A 57 9.69 4.03 22.56
N GLU A 58 8.85 4.91 22.01
CA GLU A 58 9.29 6.22 21.55
C GLU A 58 9.17 7.31 22.62
N PRO A 59 10.08 8.29 22.60
CA PRO A 59 11.16 8.48 21.63
C PRO A 59 12.49 7.81 22.04
N ASP A 60 12.46 6.91 23.03
CA ASP A 60 13.68 6.39 23.67
C ASP A 60 14.45 5.43 22.75
N ASP A 61 13.73 4.58 22.00
CA ASP A 61 14.33 3.62 21.06
C ASP A 61 14.53 4.18 19.64
N GLY A 62 13.76 5.20 19.26
CA GLY A 62 13.90 5.89 17.97
C GLY A 62 13.50 5.03 16.77
N VAL A 63 13.99 5.41 15.60
CA VAL A 63 13.63 4.76 14.32
C VAL A 63 14.31 3.39 14.13
N ASP A 64 15.39 3.12 14.87
CA ASP A 64 16.30 1.99 14.65
C ASP A 64 15.60 0.63 14.65
N PRO A 65 14.66 0.31 15.57
CA PRO A 65 13.92 -0.96 15.54
C PRO A 65 13.16 -1.22 14.24
N VAL A 66 12.68 -0.16 13.57
CA VAL A 66 12.03 -0.29 12.26
C VAL A 66 13.06 -0.47 11.15
N LEU A 67 14.15 0.31 11.18
CA LEU A 67 15.19 0.24 10.15
C LEU A 67 15.92 -1.10 10.14
N ASP A 68 16.20 -1.66 11.32
CA ASP A 68 16.91 -2.93 11.46
C ASP A 68 16.18 -4.07 10.74
N GLU A 69 14.86 -4.14 10.88
CA GLU A 69 14.04 -5.15 10.19
C GLU A 69 14.00 -4.92 8.67
N PHE A 70 13.92 -3.67 8.22
CA PHE A 70 13.91 -3.35 6.78
C PHE A 70 15.28 -3.57 6.13
N VAL A 71 16.37 -3.38 6.87
CA VAL A 71 17.73 -3.68 6.43
C VAL A 71 17.95 -5.19 6.39
N ALA A 72 17.43 -5.94 7.36
CA ALA A 72 17.54 -7.40 7.42
C ALA A 72 16.72 -8.13 6.36
N ALA A 73 15.66 -7.50 5.83
CA ALA A 73 14.77 -8.08 4.84
C ALA A 73 15.52 -8.64 3.62
N ALA A 74 15.21 -9.90 3.30
CA ALA A 74 15.80 -10.63 2.19
C ALA A 74 14.89 -10.74 0.96
N CYS A 75 13.57 -10.71 1.15
CA CYS A 75 12.62 -11.21 0.15
C CYS A 75 11.37 -10.35 -0.02
N THR A 76 10.69 -9.98 1.07
CA THR A 76 9.50 -9.14 1.03
C THR A 76 9.43 -8.17 2.20
N ILE A 77 8.97 -6.95 1.95
CA ILE A 77 8.51 -6.01 2.99
C ILE A 77 7.10 -5.56 2.62
N ASP A 78 6.15 -5.76 3.51
CA ASP A 78 4.77 -5.30 3.36
C ASP A 78 4.44 -4.29 4.44
N VAL A 79 4.22 -3.03 4.07
CA VAL A 79 3.89 -1.95 5.00
C VAL A 79 2.45 -1.50 4.79
N SER A 80 1.70 -1.33 5.88
CA SER A 80 0.50 -0.51 5.89
C SER A 80 0.67 0.58 6.92
N VAL A 81 0.45 1.83 6.53
CA VAL A 81 0.61 2.97 7.42
C VAL A 81 -0.33 4.10 7.01
N TYR A 82 -0.77 4.89 7.99
CA TYR A 82 -1.67 6.01 7.75
C TYR A 82 -0.91 7.27 7.30
N ILE A 83 0.27 7.52 7.86
CA ILE A 83 1.16 8.60 7.42
C ILE A 83 2.59 8.06 7.34
N LEU A 84 3.23 8.25 6.20
CA LEU A 84 4.65 8.04 5.99
C LEU A 84 5.30 9.37 5.61
N SER A 85 6.31 9.80 6.37
CA SER A 85 7.04 11.04 6.09
C SER A 85 8.47 11.07 6.60
N ASP A 86 8.92 10.02 7.29
CA ASP A 86 10.30 9.94 7.75
C ASP A 86 11.24 9.57 6.59
N ASP A 87 12.25 10.40 6.34
CA ASP A 87 13.16 10.20 5.20
C ASP A 87 14.03 8.94 5.37
N LEU A 88 14.45 8.59 6.59
CA LEU A 88 15.25 7.39 6.83
C LEU A 88 14.43 6.12 6.53
N VAL A 89 13.15 6.12 6.90
CA VAL A 89 12.24 5.02 6.58
C VAL A 89 12.01 4.92 5.07
N ILE A 90 11.76 6.04 4.39
CA ILE A 90 11.56 6.07 2.94
C ILE A 90 12.81 5.55 2.22
N GLU A 91 13.99 6.03 2.59
CA GLU A 91 15.27 5.61 2.00
C GLU A 91 15.56 4.13 2.26
N SER A 92 15.23 3.61 3.44
CA SER A 92 15.40 2.19 3.76
C SER A 92 14.52 1.28 2.90
N LEU A 93 13.27 1.66 2.66
CA LEU A 93 12.36 0.94 1.77
C LEU A 93 12.85 0.96 0.30
N GLN A 94 13.32 2.12 -0.16
CA GLN A 94 13.91 2.26 -1.50
C GLN A 94 15.19 1.42 -1.64
N ALA A 95 16.06 1.43 -0.63
CA ALA A 95 17.25 0.60 -0.60
C ALA A 95 16.92 -0.90 -0.60
N ALA A 96 15.88 -1.33 0.11
CA ALA A 96 15.41 -2.72 0.06
C ALA A 96 14.92 -3.11 -1.33
N ALA A 97 14.11 -2.27 -1.98
CA ALA A 97 13.68 -2.49 -3.36
C ALA A 97 14.88 -2.60 -4.32
N ALA A 98 15.87 -1.72 -4.18
CA ALA A 98 17.11 -1.76 -4.96
C ALA A 98 17.95 -3.03 -4.73
N ARG A 99 17.85 -3.67 -3.56
CA ARG A 99 18.47 -4.99 -3.28
C ARG A 99 17.72 -6.17 -3.93
N GLY A 100 16.56 -5.92 -4.53
CA GLY A 100 15.70 -6.96 -5.11
C GLY A 100 14.66 -7.54 -4.14
N VAL A 101 14.50 -6.94 -2.95
CA VAL A 101 13.39 -7.24 -2.04
C VAL A 101 12.10 -6.71 -2.66
N ARG A 102 11.02 -7.49 -2.66
CA ARG A 102 9.72 -6.96 -3.07
C ARG A 102 9.13 -6.12 -1.95
N VAL A 103 9.03 -4.82 -2.17
CA VAL A 103 8.48 -3.89 -1.18
C VAL A 103 7.09 -3.44 -1.63
N ARG A 104 6.08 -3.63 -0.77
CA ARG A 104 4.69 -3.20 -0.96
C ARG A 104 4.29 -2.23 0.14
N VAL A 105 3.73 -1.09 -0.22
CA VAL A 105 3.30 -0.07 0.75
C VAL A 105 1.84 0.30 0.48
N MET A 106 1.01 0.18 1.50
CA MET A 106 -0.36 0.66 1.49
C MET A 106 -0.47 1.95 2.31
N LEU A 107 -0.84 3.05 1.65
CA LEU A 107 -0.97 4.39 2.23
C LEU A 107 -2.42 4.87 2.29
N GLU A 108 -2.71 5.77 3.23
CA GLU A 108 -3.90 6.62 3.17
C GLU A 108 -3.65 7.83 2.26
N GLU A 109 -4.51 8.04 1.26
CA GLU A 109 -4.33 9.15 0.30
C GLU A 109 -4.59 10.51 0.96
N PHE A 110 -5.58 10.58 1.85
CA PHE A 110 -6.06 11.83 2.46
C PHE A 110 -6.15 11.75 3.99
N PRO A 111 -5.01 11.70 4.71
CA PRO A 111 -5.02 11.68 6.17
C PRO A 111 -5.68 12.94 6.75
N PHE A 112 -6.39 12.77 7.86
CA PHE A 112 -7.14 13.81 8.53
C PHE A 112 -6.23 14.68 9.39
N GLY A 113 -6.42 16.01 9.32
CA GLY A 113 -5.84 16.95 10.29
C GLY A 113 -4.33 17.19 10.16
N GLY A 114 -3.67 16.67 9.12
CA GLY A 114 -2.22 16.78 8.91
C GLY A 114 -1.67 15.55 8.18
N GLY A 115 -0.36 15.51 7.91
CA GLY A 115 0.27 14.36 7.24
C GLY A 115 0.14 14.34 5.71
N GLY A 116 -0.28 15.45 5.09
CA GLY A 116 -0.24 15.61 3.63
C GLY A 116 1.15 15.35 3.06
N GLY A 117 1.25 15.24 1.73
CA GLY A 117 2.49 14.81 1.09
C GLY A 117 2.52 13.32 0.73
N GLN A 118 1.44 12.56 0.99
CA GLN A 118 1.41 11.11 0.75
C GLN A 118 1.51 10.79 -0.74
N VAL A 119 0.96 11.65 -1.62
CA VAL A 119 1.10 11.53 -3.07
C VAL A 119 2.57 11.66 -3.48
N GLU A 120 3.27 12.67 -2.97
CA GLU A 120 4.68 12.90 -3.24
C GLU A 120 5.56 11.77 -2.68
N VAL A 121 5.21 11.23 -1.50
CA VAL A 121 5.87 10.06 -0.92
C VAL A 121 5.63 8.81 -1.77
N SER A 122 4.39 8.59 -2.25
CA SER A 122 4.07 7.51 -3.19
C SER A 122 4.95 7.61 -4.44
N GLU A 123 5.01 8.79 -5.07
CA GLU A 123 5.83 9.01 -6.27
C GLU A 123 7.33 8.80 -6.01
N ARG A 124 7.83 9.15 -4.82
CA ARG A 124 9.21 8.86 -4.40
C ARG A 124 9.49 7.37 -4.29
N LEU A 125 8.58 6.61 -3.70
CA LEU A 125 8.71 5.18 -3.53
C LEU A 125 8.60 4.44 -4.87
N GLU A 126 7.58 4.75 -5.66
CA GLU A 126 7.32 4.11 -6.96
C GLU A 126 8.48 4.29 -7.94
N ARG A 127 9.15 5.45 -7.92
CA ARG A 127 10.32 5.72 -8.76
C ARG A 127 11.49 4.75 -8.50
N GLU A 128 11.60 4.23 -7.29
CA GLU A 128 12.63 3.29 -6.86
C GLU A 128 12.15 1.83 -6.86
N GLY A 129 11.02 1.55 -7.51
CA GLY A 129 10.51 0.19 -7.70
C GLY A 129 9.70 -0.37 -6.52
N VAL A 130 9.31 0.47 -5.56
CA VAL A 130 8.38 0.09 -4.50
C VAL A 130 6.95 0.05 -5.04
N GLU A 131 6.21 -1.00 -4.71
CA GLU A 131 4.81 -1.18 -5.11
C GLU A 131 3.89 -0.43 -4.14
N VAL A 132 3.41 0.77 -4.52
CA VAL A 132 2.51 1.57 -3.67
C VAL A 132 1.05 1.38 -4.06
N ARG A 133 0.15 1.31 -3.07
CA ARG A 133 -1.30 1.35 -3.27
C ARG A 133 -1.98 2.22 -2.24
N TRP A 134 -3.06 2.86 -2.65
CA TRP A 134 -3.97 3.53 -1.72
C TRP A 134 -4.85 2.52 -1.00
N SER A 135 -5.21 2.81 0.25
CA SER A 135 -6.21 2.07 0.99
C SER A 135 -7.56 2.03 0.27
N ALA A 136 -8.34 0.99 0.55
CA ALA A 136 -9.63 0.79 -0.11
C ALA A 136 -10.58 1.98 0.09
N SER A 137 -11.18 2.47 -1.00
CA SER A 137 -11.99 3.69 -1.00
C SER A 137 -13.36 3.55 -0.32
N ASP A 138 -13.77 2.33 0.00
CA ASP A 138 -14.97 2.02 0.79
C ASP A 138 -14.73 2.13 2.31
N ILE A 139 -13.47 2.22 2.73
CA ILE A 139 -13.07 2.51 4.11
C ILE A 139 -12.68 3.98 4.19
N ARG A 140 -13.29 4.72 5.12
CA ARG A 140 -13.03 6.17 5.23
C ARG A 140 -11.57 6.48 5.58
N PHE A 141 -10.97 5.71 6.48
CA PHE A 141 -9.57 5.84 6.87
C PHE A 141 -8.96 4.48 7.20
N SER A 142 -7.87 4.10 6.54
CA SER A 142 -7.08 2.92 6.95
C SER A 142 -6.06 3.33 8.00
N HIS A 143 -6.43 3.20 9.28
CA HIS A 143 -5.59 3.68 10.39
C HIS A 143 -4.68 2.62 11.01
N ALA A 144 -4.54 1.44 10.39
CA ALA A 144 -3.58 0.44 10.86
C ALA A 144 -2.14 0.90 10.56
N LYS A 145 -1.20 0.52 11.44
CA LYS A 145 0.24 0.67 11.19
C LYS A 145 0.95 -0.63 11.52
N TYR A 146 1.50 -1.26 10.50
CA TYR A 146 2.26 -2.49 10.65
C TYR A 146 3.21 -2.66 9.48
N ALA A 147 4.23 -3.48 9.69
CA ALA A 147 5.05 -4.02 8.62
C ALA A 147 5.16 -5.53 8.78
N VAL A 148 5.27 -6.26 7.67
CA VAL A 148 5.58 -7.68 7.65
C VAL A 148 6.81 -7.89 6.80
N VAL A 149 7.86 -8.44 7.38
CA VAL A 149 9.15 -8.70 6.73
C VAL A 149 9.30 -10.20 6.50
N ASP A 150 9.58 -10.58 5.26
CA ASP A 150 9.83 -11.95 4.80
C ASP A 150 8.76 -12.99 5.19
N ARG A 151 7.53 -12.53 5.50
CA ARG A 151 6.44 -13.32 6.12
C ARG A 151 6.83 -14.00 7.45
N GLN A 152 7.91 -13.54 8.07
CA GLN A 152 8.49 -14.11 9.28
C GLN A 152 8.45 -13.15 10.45
N VAL A 153 8.62 -11.86 10.23
CA VAL A 153 8.57 -10.84 11.28
C VAL A 153 7.40 -9.91 11.02
N ALA A 154 6.63 -9.59 12.05
CA ALA A 154 5.63 -8.54 12.03
C ALA A 154 5.98 -7.45 13.04
N LEU A 155 6.00 -6.21 12.56
CA LEU A 155 5.99 -5.01 13.38
C LEU A 155 4.55 -4.54 13.55
N ILE A 156 4.04 -4.47 14.77
CA ILE A 156 2.70 -3.96 15.08
C ILE A 156 2.85 -2.71 15.93
N MET A 157 2.33 -1.58 15.44
CA MET A 157 2.65 -0.26 15.98
C MET A 157 1.39 0.58 16.21
N ASN A 158 1.43 1.46 17.21
CA ASN A 158 0.45 2.56 17.32
C ASN A 158 0.91 3.81 16.54
N GLN A 159 2.23 3.97 16.36
CA GLN A 159 2.88 5.07 15.64
C GLN A 159 2.69 5.02 14.13
N ASN A 160 2.73 6.22 13.52
CA ASN A 160 3.00 6.39 12.10
C ASN A 160 4.51 6.35 11.82
N LEU A 161 4.90 6.26 10.56
CA LEU A 161 6.31 6.27 10.14
C LEU A 161 6.74 7.70 9.79
N THR A 162 6.82 8.54 10.83
CA THR A 162 7.09 9.98 10.71
C THR A 162 8.19 10.39 11.68
N ALA A 163 9.00 11.38 11.32
CA ALA A 163 10.08 11.86 12.19
C ALA A 163 9.60 12.26 13.61
N SER A 164 8.40 12.85 13.74
CA SER A 164 7.85 13.20 15.06
C SER A 164 7.48 11.98 15.90
N ALA A 165 7.11 10.85 15.26
CA ALA A 165 6.82 9.61 15.98
C ALA A 165 8.06 9.13 16.74
N PHE A 166 9.22 9.14 16.07
CA PHE A 166 10.50 8.67 16.61
C PHE A 166 11.24 9.68 17.51
N THR A 167 10.86 10.96 17.49
CA THR A 167 11.66 12.01 18.17
C THR A 167 10.88 12.86 19.18
N ALA A 168 9.55 12.86 19.13
CA ALA A 168 8.73 13.80 19.89
C ALA A 168 7.47 13.20 20.51
N ASN A 169 6.89 12.16 19.89
CA ASN A 169 5.69 11.51 20.39
C ASN A 169 6.02 10.45 21.44
N ARG A 170 4.99 10.04 22.18
CA ARG A 170 5.03 8.83 23.02
C ARG A 170 4.26 7.74 22.30
N GLU A 171 5.00 6.77 21.80
CA GLU A 171 4.47 5.69 20.97
C GLU A 171 5.13 4.38 21.38
N PHE A 172 4.62 3.25 20.87
CA PHE A 172 5.26 1.96 21.04
C PHE A 172 4.93 1.03 19.87
N GLY A 173 5.78 0.02 19.70
CA GLY A 173 5.51 -1.08 18.81
C GLY A 173 6.09 -2.37 19.33
N VAL A 174 5.64 -3.48 18.74
CA VAL A 174 6.17 -4.80 19.04
C VAL A 174 6.68 -5.45 17.76
N SER A 175 7.81 -6.14 17.88
CA SER A 175 8.28 -7.12 16.89
C SER A 175 7.84 -8.52 17.35
N THR A 176 7.35 -9.33 16.42
CA THR A 176 6.91 -10.71 16.68
C THR A 176 7.19 -11.58 15.46
N THR A 177 7.44 -12.87 15.70
CA THR A 177 7.61 -13.89 14.65
C THR A 177 6.51 -14.91 14.69
#